data_AF-A0A7H8S901-F1
#
_entry.id   AF-A0A7H8S901-F1
#
_cell.length_a   1.000
_cell.length_b   1.000
_cell.length_c   1.000
_cell.angle_alpha   90.00
_cell.angle_beta   90.00
_cell.angle_gamma   90.00
#
_symmetry.space_group_name_H-M   'P 1'
#
loop_
_entity.id
_entity.type
_entity.pdbx_description
1 polymer ?
#
loop_
_entity_poly.entity_id
_entity_poly.type
_entity_poly.pdbx_seq_one_letter_code
_entity_poly.pdbx_strand_id
1 'polypeptide(L)'
;MFRAGLQWMFLIIGTTIGAGYASGRELWQFFGHESGLAILLFAVFFSISCYVIMHISYQKQSTDYLPVLRDIVGKKLTAVYDVMIFLYLTTTTVVMIAGSGATGQAFEISYWWGVLAIIVALILIFMKDINGLLAMNQIVLPLLLGGLLYILLLFINDQGLNVWSHIHDQRNWTAAFPFTALNILPLIAVLGAIGNKVKSKQEIYVASIGSGLILGVLSFIYNSSLIQIADELLLYEIPLFAILQYYPVEILIFMSILLWFAIFTTAASGILGIVTRIRSWWTAPVWLLATIVILAMVPLTTVGFSTLINISYPIYGMLNLYVLTRLLLFPIWNKPATRKL
;
A
#
# COMPACT_ATOMS: atom_id res chain seq x y z
N MET A 1 -16.98 11.21 -17.62
CA MET A 1 -17.05 11.38 -16.16
C MET A 1 -16.85 10.04 -15.45
N PHE A 2 -17.70 9.03 -15.65
CA PHE A 2 -17.53 7.70 -15.02
C PHE A 2 -16.21 6.99 -15.36
N ARG A 3 -15.81 6.96 -16.64
CA ARG A 3 -14.52 6.37 -17.07
C ARG A 3 -13.30 7.02 -16.41
N ALA A 4 -13.32 8.35 -16.22
CA ALA A 4 -12.24 9.07 -15.54
C ALA A 4 -12.23 8.79 -14.03
N GLY A 5 -13.42 8.68 -13.40
CA GLY A 5 -13.53 8.23 -12.02
C GLY A 5 -12.93 6.84 -11.79
N LEU A 6 -13.18 5.89 -12.70
CA LEU A 6 -12.56 4.56 -12.66
C LEU A 6 -11.04 4.61 -12.79
N GLN A 7 -10.49 5.48 -13.65
CA GLN A 7 -9.04 5.65 -13.77
C GLN A 7 -8.40 6.07 -12.44
N TRP A 8 -9.01 7.03 -11.74
CA TRP A 8 -8.54 7.46 -10.41
C TRP A 8 -8.75 6.40 -9.35
N MET A 9 -9.83 5.62 -9.44
CA MET A 9 -10.06 4.45 -8.58
C MET A 9 -8.93 3.44 -8.71
N PHE A 10 -8.54 3.06 -9.94
CA PHE A 10 -7.40 2.17 -10.17
C PHE A 10 -6.08 2.75 -9.65
N LEU A 11 -5.89 4.07 -9.76
CA LEU A 11 -4.72 4.73 -9.19
C LEU A 11 -4.68 4.63 -7.66
N ILE A 12 -5.82 4.86 -6.98
CA ILE A 12 -5.92 4.75 -5.52
C ILE A 12 -5.66 3.30 -5.11
N ILE A 13 -6.37 2.35 -5.72
CA ILE A 13 -6.22 0.91 -5.43
C ILE A 13 -4.77 0.48 -5.68
N GLY A 14 -4.15 0.90 -6.77
CA GLY A 14 -2.76 0.55 -7.09
C GLY A 14 -1.72 1.20 -6.20
N THR A 15 -2.05 2.33 -5.58
CA THR A 15 -1.18 2.98 -4.59
C THR A 15 -1.29 2.27 -3.23
N THR A 16 -2.46 1.70 -2.92
CA THR A 16 -2.74 1.03 -1.64
C THR A 16 -2.38 -0.45 -1.66
N ILE A 17 -2.68 -1.16 -2.73
CA ILE A 17 -2.33 -2.57 -2.90
C ILE A 17 -0.89 -2.64 -3.39
N GLY A 18 0.02 -2.39 -2.45
CA GLY A 18 1.41 -2.77 -2.57
C GLY A 18 1.61 -4.25 -2.26
N ALA A 19 2.86 -4.68 -2.28
CA ALA A 19 3.16 -6.08 -1.99
C ALA A 19 2.90 -6.47 -0.53
N GLY A 20 2.99 -5.55 0.43
CA GLY A 20 2.65 -5.86 1.82
C GLY A 20 1.17 -6.23 1.98
N TYR A 21 0.27 -5.48 1.37
CA TYR A 21 -1.16 -5.82 1.30
C TYR A 21 -1.39 -7.14 0.55
N ALA A 22 -0.82 -7.29 -0.65
CA ALA A 22 -1.02 -8.48 -1.48
C ALA A 22 -0.49 -9.77 -0.83
N SER A 23 0.62 -9.67 -0.08
CA SER A 23 1.19 -10.79 0.70
C SER A 23 0.27 -11.28 1.81
N GLY A 24 -0.74 -10.50 2.20
CA GLY A 24 -1.62 -10.77 3.35
C GLY A 24 -1.01 -10.37 4.70
N ARG A 25 0.29 -10.01 4.74
CA ARG A 25 0.99 -9.69 5.99
C ARG A 25 0.46 -8.43 6.66
N GLU A 26 0.17 -7.38 5.90
CA GLU A 26 -0.41 -6.16 6.44
C GLU A 26 -1.80 -6.41 7.06
N LEU A 27 -2.66 -7.14 6.33
CA LEU A 27 -4.01 -7.43 6.79
C LEU A 27 -3.97 -8.26 8.08
N TRP A 28 -3.12 -9.28 8.13
CA TRP A 28 -2.93 -10.08 9.34
C TRP A 28 -2.40 -9.25 10.52
N GLN A 29 -1.43 -8.36 10.27
CA GLN A 29 -0.80 -7.54 11.31
C GLN A 29 -1.79 -6.59 12.00
N PHE A 30 -2.79 -6.07 11.27
CA PHE A 30 -3.73 -5.10 11.83
C PHE A 30 -5.08 -5.71 12.19
N PHE A 31 -5.65 -6.54 11.32
CA PHE A 31 -7.01 -7.06 11.49
C PHE A 31 -7.03 -8.39 12.25
N GLY A 32 -6.66 -9.51 11.65
CA GLY A 32 -6.77 -10.81 12.31
C GLY A 32 -8.18 -11.07 12.87
N HIS A 33 -8.26 -11.79 14.00
CA HIS A 33 -9.54 -12.12 14.65
C HIS A 33 -10.34 -10.87 15.08
N GLU A 34 -11.66 -11.00 15.09
CA GLU A 34 -12.61 -10.00 15.63
C GLU A 34 -12.51 -8.59 14.99
N SER A 35 -12.22 -8.53 13.70
CA SER A 35 -11.92 -7.30 12.96
C SER A 35 -12.92 -6.92 11.85
N GLY A 36 -14.09 -7.56 11.80
CA GLY A 36 -15.11 -7.24 10.78
C GLY A 36 -15.51 -5.75 10.81
N LEU A 37 -15.73 -5.20 12.00
CA LEU A 37 -16.02 -3.78 12.22
C LEU A 37 -14.80 -2.90 11.90
N ALA A 38 -13.59 -3.37 12.20
CA ALA A 38 -12.37 -2.63 11.86
C ALA A 38 -12.22 -2.43 10.35
N ILE A 39 -12.51 -3.47 9.56
CA ILE A 39 -12.45 -3.45 8.10
C ILE A 39 -13.54 -2.54 7.52
N LEU A 40 -14.76 -2.60 8.08
CA LEU A 40 -15.84 -1.69 7.70
C LEU A 40 -15.47 -0.22 7.97
N LEU A 41 -14.94 0.07 9.16
CA LEU A 41 -14.49 1.41 9.53
C LEU A 41 -13.33 1.87 8.65
N PHE A 42 -12.38 0.98 8.33
CA PHE A 42 -11.32 1.25 7.36
C PHE A 42 -11.90 1.68 6.02
N ALA A 43 -12.84 0.91 5.44
CA ALA A 43 -13.46 1.26 4.16
C ALA A 43 -14.11 2.66 4.18
N VAL A 44 -14.78 3.01 5.28
CA VAL A 44 -15.41 4.32 5.48
C VAL A 44 -14.35 5.43 5.62
N PHE A 45 -13.40 5.28 6.56
CA PHE A 45 -12.38 6.29 6.84
C PHE A 45 -11.47 6.52 5.65
N PHE A 46 -11.11 5.44 4.95
CA PHE A 46 -10.32 5.49 3.72
C PHE A 46 -11.06 6.23 2.61
N SER A 47 -12.36 5.94 2.40
CA SER A 47 -13.18 6.65 1.41
C SER A 47 -13.27 8.15 1.71
N ILE A 48 -13.52 8.53 2.97
CA ILE A 48 -13.57 9.94 3.39
C ILE A 48 -12.23 10.62 3.13
N SER A 49 -11.14 9.95 3.50
CA SER A 49 -9.78 10.48 3.34
C SER A 49 -9.41 10.70 1.88
N CYS A 50 -9.67 9.72 1.01
CA CYS A 50 -9.47 9.86 -0.44
C CYS A 50 -10.28 11.03 -1.01
N TYR A 51 -11.55 11.14 -0.61
CA TYR A 51 -12.42 12.23 -1.05
C TYR A 51 -11.84 13.58 -0.67
N VAL A 52 -11.42 13.76 0.59
CA VAL A 52 -10.87 15.02 1.09
C VAL A 52 -9.57 15.37 0.36
N ILE A 53 -8.64 14.42 0.21
CA ILE A 53 -7.36 14.66 -0.47
C ILE A 53 -7.63 15.10 -1.92
N MET A 54 -8.39 14.32 -2.68
CA MET A 54 -8.72 14.64 -4.07
C MET A 54 -9.49 15.96 -4.20
N HIS A 55 -10.39 16.26 -3.24
CA HIS A 55 -11.15 17.50 -3.24
C HIS A 55 -10.24 18.73 -3.06
N ILE A 56 -9.29 18.66 -2.12
CA ILE A 56 -8.30 19.73 -1.91
C ILE A 56 -7.42 19.88 -3.15
N SER A 57 -6.90 18.77 -3.69
CA SER A 57 -6.10 18.77 -4.92
C SER A 57 -6.83 19.41 -6.10
N TYR A 58 -8.10 19.03 -6.30
CA TYR A 58 -8.96 19.56 -7.35
C TYR A 58 -9.21 21.06 -7.18
N GLN A 59 -9.53 21.53 -5.97
CA GLN A 59 -9.74 22.96 -5.72
C GLN A 59 -8.48 23.79 -5.98
N LYS A 60 -7.29 23.24 -5.68
CA LYS A 60 -6.02 23.92 -5.91
C LYS A 60 -5.49 23.79 -7.33
N GLN A 61 -6.07 22.91 -8.15
CA GLN A 61 -5.49 22.51 -9.43
C GLN A 61 -4.01 22.12 -9.26
N SER A 62 -3.71 21.35 -8.21
CA SER A 62 -2.33 21.06 -7.82
C SER A 62 -1.62 20.13 -8.80
N THR A 63 -0.34 20.41 -9.04
CA THR A 63 0.61 19.57 -9.79
C THR A 63 1.68 18.95 -8.90
N ASP A 64 1.68 19.31 -7.62
CA ASP A 64 2.64 18.90 -6.59
C ASP A 64 1.87 18.58 -5.31
N TYR A 65 2.36 17.64 -4.50
CA TYR A 65 1.68 17.20 -3.29
C TYR A 65 1.90 18.12 -2.09
N LEU A 66 3.00 18.88 -2.05
CA LEU A 66 3.37 19.73 -0.91
C LEU A 66 2.29 20.77 -0.55
N PRO A 67 1.63 21.46 -1.51
CA PRO A 67 0.53 22.37 -1.20
C PRO A 67 -0.67 21.66 -0.54
N VAL A 68 -0.95 20.42 -0.93
CA VAL A 68 -2.05 19.62 -0.37
C VAL A 68 -1.67 19.10 1.02
N LEU A 69 -0.46 18.56 1.18
CA LEU A 69 0.09 18.15 2.46
C LEU A 69 0.12 19.31 3.46
N ARG A 70 0.50 20.52 3.02
CA ARG A 70 0.53 21.71 3.87
C ARG A 70 -0.85 22.13 4.38
N ASP A 71 -1.90 21.99 3.58
CA ASP A 71 -3.27 22.27 4.02
C ASP A 71 -3.76 21.21 5.02
N ILE A 72 -3.42 19.95 4.80
CA ILE A 72 -3.82 18.85 5.68
C ILE A 72 -3.07 18.92 7.00
N VAL A 73 -1.75 19.03 6.99
CA VAL A 73 -0.90 18.86 8.18
C VAL A 73 -0.49 20.19 8.82
N GLY A 74 -0.57 21.29 8.08
CA GLY A 74 -0.14 22.61 8.52
C GLY A 74 1.35 22.89 8.27
N LYS A 75 1.69 24.18 8.13
CA LYS A 75 3.03 24.65 7.72
C LYS A 75 4.16 24.15 8.62
N LYS A 76 3.94 24.12 9.95
CA LYS A 76 4.97 23.74 10.94
C LYS A 76 5.35 22.26 10.83
N LEU A 77 4.36 21.39 10.60
CA LEU A 77 4.55 19.94 10.54
C LEU A 77 4.92 19.45 9.15
N THR A 78 4.78 20.27 8.10
CA THR A 78 5.13 19.87 6.73
C THR A 78 6.57 19.37 6.63
N ALA A 79 7.53 20.06 7.25
CA ALA A 79 8.94 19.64 7.25
C ALA A 79 9.18 18.33 8.01
N VAL A 80 8.45 18.10 9.10
CA VAL A 80 8.53 16.85 9.87
C VAL A 80 8.02 15.68 9.03
N TYR A 81 6.86 15.84 8.40
CA TYR A 81 6.30 14.81 7.53
C TYR A 81 7.14 14.54 6.30
N ASP A 82 7.84 15.56 5.78
CA ASP A 82 8.75 15.40 4.67
C ASP A 82 9.95 14.47 5.03
N VAL A 83 10.51 14.61 6.24
CA VAL A 83 11.52 13.66 6.76
C VAL A 83 10.90 12.29 7.05
N MET A 84 9.68 12.24 7.61
CA MET A 84 8.99 10.98 7.86
C MET A 84 8.71 10.20 6.57
N ILE A 85 8.33 10.88 5.48
CA ILE A 85 8.14 10.26 4.16
C ILE A 85 9.44 9.63 3.67
N PHE A 86 10.58 10.32 3.82
CA PHE A 86 11.88 9.75 3.44
C PHE A 86 12.22 8.48 4.23
N LEU A 87 12.00 8.50 5.55
CA LEU A 87 12.18 7.32 6.40
C LEU A 87 11.22 6.20 6.02
N TYR A 88 9.95 6.52 5.76
CA TYR A 88 8.92 5.58 5.31
C TYR A 88 9.31 4.92 3.98
N LEU A 89 9.74 5.69 2.98
CA LEU A 89 10.20 5.14 1.70
C LEU A 89 11.42 4.22 1.90
N THR A 90 12.33 4.59 2.78
CA THR A 90 13.53 3.80 3.08
C THR A 90 13.15 2.46 3.71
N THR A 91 12.37 2.46 4.80
CA THR A 91 11.99 1.24 5.51
C THR A 91 11.08 0.35 4.68
N THR A 92 10.10 0.91 3.96
CA THR A 92 9.24 0.13 3.06
C THR A 92 10.02 -0.47 1.89
N THR A 93 11.04 0.21 1.37
CA THR A 93 11.94 -0.38 0.35
C THR A 93 12.71 -1.56 0.92
N VAL A 94 13.24 -1.44 2.15
CA VAL A 94 13.92 -2.57 2.83
C VAL A 94 12.96 -3.74 3.01
N VAL A 95 11.70 -3.48 3.42
CA VAL A 95 10.65 -4.49 3.50
C VAL A 95 10.47 -5.17 2.16
N MET A 96 10.38 -4.43 1.05
CA MET A 96 10.22 -5.05 -0.28
C MET A 96 11.41 -5.92 -0.68
N ILE A 97 12.65 -5.46 -0.45
CA ILE A 97 13.84 -6.28 -0.74
C ILE A 97 13.82 -7.58 0.08
N ALA A 98 13.47 -7.49 1.37
CA ALA A 98 13.29 -8.66 2.22
C ALA A 98 12.14 -9.57 1.77
N GLY A 99 11.05 -8.99 1.26
CA GLY A 99 9.91 -9.72 0.69
C GLY A 99 10.28 -10.56 -0.53
N SER A 100 11.22 -10.10 -1.36
CA SER A 100 11.77 -10.91 -2.45
C SER A 100 12.59 -12.11 -1.93
N GLY A 101 13.35 -11.91 -0.85
CA GLY A 101 14.03 -13.00 -0.16
C GLY A 101 13.05 -14.04 0.40
N ALA A 102 11.99 -13.59 1.07
CA ALA A 102 10.90 -14.44 1.57
C ALA A 102 10.15 -15.17 0.44
N THR A 103 9.99 -14.53 -0.72
CA THR A 103 9.43 -15.17 -1.92
C THR A 103 10.31 -16.32 -2.41
N GLY A 104 11.64 -16.17 -2.37
CA GLY A 104 12.56 -17.27 -2.68
C GLY A 104 12.42 -18.46 -1.72
N GLN A 105 12.27 -18.18 -0.42
CA GLN A 105 12.10 -19.23 0.59
C GLN A 105 10.83 -20.06 0.41
N ALA A 106 9.76 -19.47 -0.16
CA ALA A 106 8.53 -20.20 -0.48
C ALA A 106 8.71 -21.29 -1.55
N PHE A 107 9.80 -21.24 -2.31
CA PHE A 107 10.21 -22.27 -3.28
C PHE A 107 11.39 -23.11 -2.78
N GLU A 108 11.66 -23.10 -1.47
CA GLU A 108 12.80 -23.78 -0.84
C GLU A 108 14.18 -23.27 -1.36
N ILE A 109 14.19 -22.07 -1.96
CA ILE A 109 15.42 -21.40 -2.41
C ILE A 109 15.98 -20.58 -1.24
N SER A 110 17.31 -20.51 -1.14
CA SER A 110 17.96 -19.65 -0.13
C SER A 110 17.49 -18.19 -0.25
N TYR A 111 17.17 -17.59 0.90
CA TYR A 111 16.75 -16.19 1.05
C TYR A 111 17.61 -15.21 0.24
N TRP A 112 18.94 -15.42 0.25
CA TRP A 112 19.89 -14.54 -0.42
C TRP A 112 19.77 -14.54 -1.94
N TRP A 113 19.31 -15.63 -2.56
CA TRP A 113 19.04 -15.65 -4.01
C TRP A 113 17.83 -14.80 -4.36
N GLY A 114 16.78 -14.82 -3.52
CA GLY A 114 15.62 -13.94 -3.68
C GLY A 114 16.00 -12.46 -3.52
N VAL A 115 16.84 -12.13 -2.53
CA VAL A 115 17.38 -10.77 -2.34
C VAL A 115 18.26 -10.35 -3.53
N LEU A 116 19.14 -11.22 -4.00
CA LEU A 116 20.01 -10.94 -5.14
C LEU A 116 19.21 -10.68 -6.41
N ALA A 117 18.18 -11.48 -6.67
CA ALA A 117 17.32 -11.35 -7.84
C ALA A 117 16.68 -9.95 -7.92
N ILE A 118 16.11 -9.46 -6.82
CA ILE A 118 15.49 -8.13 -6.82
C ILE A 118 16.54 -7.00 -6.89
N ILE A 119 17.70 -7.14 -6.24
CA ILE A 119 18.77 -6.14 -6.33
C ILE A 119 19.24 -5.97 -7.78
N VAL A 120 19.51 -7.08 -8.47
CA VAL A 120 19.93 -7.07 -9.87
C VAL A 120 18.85 -6.42 -10.74
N ALA A 121 17.59 -6.83 -10.58
CA ALA A 121 16.48 -6.25 -11.33
C ALA A 121 16.35 -4.73 -11.09
N LEU A 122 16.50 -4.29 -9.83
CA LEU A 122 16.40 -2.88 -9.45
C LEU A 122 17.54 -2.05 -10.05
N ILE A 123 18.78 -2.54 -10.01
CA ILE A 123 19.91 -1.82 -10.63
C ILE A 123 19.69 -1.72 -12.14
N LEU A 124 19.27 -2.80 -12.80
CA LEU A 124 19.04 -2.82 -14.25
C LEU A 124 17.94 -1.84 -14.70
N ILE A 125 16.86 -1.67 -13.92
CA ILE A 125 15.81 -0.72 -14.29
C ILE A 125 16.27 0.73 -14.16
N PHE A 126 17.11 1.07 -13.18
CA PHE A 126 17.67 2.42 -13.04
C PHE A 126 18.78 2.74 -14.04
N MET A 127 19.36 1.72 -14.70
CA MET A 127 20.22 1.91 -15.87
C MET A 127 19.44 2.21 -17.16
N LYS A 128 18.14 1.88 -17.19
CA LYS A 128 17.21 2.16 -18.30
C LYS A 128 16.28 3.32 -17.96
N ASP A 129 15.42 3.70 -18.89
CA ASP A 129 14.39 4.71 -18.64
C ASP A 129 13.28 4.19 -17.69
N ILE A 130 12.95 5.00 -16.69
CA ILE A 130 11.94 4.73 -15.64
C ILE A 130 10.54 4.45 -16.21
N ASN A 131 10.28 4.79 -17.48
CA ASN A 131 9.00 4.57 -18.15
C ASN A 131 8.53 3.11 -18.11
N GLY A 132 9.45 2.14 -18.09
CA GLY A 132 9.11 0.72 -17.97
C GLY A 132 8.41 0.36 -16.65
N LEU A 133 8.74 1.06 -15.57
CA LEU A 133 8.16 0.82 -14.24
C LEU A 133 6.65 1.08 -14.22
N LEU A 134 6.23 2.21 -14.81
CA LEU A 134 4.83 2.63 -14.85
C LEU A 134 3.99 1.69 -15.73
N ALA A 135 4.55 1.22 -16.84
CA ALA A 135 3.88 0.29 -17.75
C ALA A 135 3.67 -1.08 -17.10
N MET A 136 4.67 -1.59 -16.36
CA MET A 136 4.54 -2.86 -15.65
C MET A 136 3.44 -2.82 -14.59
N ASN A 137 3.38 -1.76 -13.78
CA ASN A 137 2.37 -1.65 -12.72
C ASN A 137 0.94 -1.65 -13.27
N GLN A 138 0.71 -1.05 -14.45
CA GLN A 138 -0.60 -1.02 -15.10
C GLN A 138 -1.11 -2.41 -15.52
N ILE A 139 -0.22 -3.36 -15.78
CA ILE A 139 -0.56 -4.73 -16.19
C ILE A 139 -0.61 -5.66 -14.96
N VAL A 140 0.39 -5.56 -14.08
CA VAL A 140 0.55 -6.44 -12.93
C VAL A 140 -0.59 -6.26 -11.93
N LEU A 141 -0.98 -5.02 -11.65
CA LEU A 141 -1.97 -4.74 -10.61
C LEU A 141 -3.36 -5.35 -10.90
N PRO A 142 -3.98 -5.18 -12.09
CA PRO A 142 -5.26 -5.83 -12.37
C PRO A 142 -5.20 -7.35 -12.33
N LEU A 143 -4.10 -7.95 -12.82
CA LEU A 143 -3.90 -9.40 -12.78
C LEU A 143 -3.74 -9.92 -11.35
N LEU A 144 -2.94 -9.22 -10.53
CA LEU A 144 -2.77 -9.56 -9.13
C LEU A 144 -4.08 -9.46 -8.36
N LEU A 145 -4.85 -8.40 -8.58
CA LEU A 145 -6.17 -8.23 -7.98
C LEU A 145 -7.16 -9.31 -8.37
N GLY A 146 -7.26 -9.59 -9.67
CA GLY A 146 -8.16 -10.63 -10.18
C GLY A 146 -7.76 -12.02 -9.69
N GLY A 147 -6.47 -12.35 -9.76
CA GLY A 147 -5.93 -13.62 -9.28
C GLY A 147 -6.09 -13.80 -7.78
N LEU A 148 -5.82 -12.76 -6.99
CA LEU A 148 -6.00 -12.77 -5.54
C LEU A 148 -7.47 -12.98 -5.19
N LEU A 149 -8.39 -12.20 -5.79
CA LEU A 149 -9.82 -12.36 -5.53
C LEU A 149 -10.31 -13.76 -5.92
N TYR A 150 -9.89 -14.27 -7.07
CA TYR A 150 -10.23 -15.62 -7.53
C TYR A 150 -9.81 -16.70 -6.52
N ILE A 151 -8.55 -16.67 -6.08
CA ILE A 151 -7.99 -17.68 -5.17
C ILE A 151 -8.63 -17.61 -3.79
N LEU A 152 -8.89 -16.40 -3.28
CA LEU A 152 -9.53 -16.26 -1.97
C LEU A 152 -10.99 -16.74 -2.00
N LEU A 153 -11.73 -16.47 -3.08
CA LEU A 153 -13.09 -16.98 -3.24
C LEU A 153 -13.11 -18.52 -3.38
N LEU A 154 -12.16 -19.07 -4.15
CA LEU A 154 -11.99 -20.51 -4.27
C LEU A 154 -11.67 -21.13 -2.90
N PHE A 155 -10.79 -20.49 -2.11
CA PHE A 155 -10.39 -20.96 -0.79
C PHE A 155 -11.56 -20.97 0.20
N ILE A 156 -12.36 -19.91 0.20
CA ILE A 156 -13.59 -19.84 1.00
C ILE A 156 -14.55 -20.98 0.65
N ASN A 157 -14.71 -21.27 -0.66
CA ASN A 157 -15.59 -22.33 -1.12
C ASN A 157 -15.08 -23.72 -0.73
N ASP A 158 -13.80 -24.00 -0.99
CA ASP A 158 -13.20 -25.32 -0.79
C ASP A 158 -13.08 -25.67 0.70
N GLN A 159 -12.81 -24.68 1.56
CA GLN A 159 -12.76 -24.85 3.01
C GLN A 159 -14.14 -24.72 3.68
N GLY A 160 -15.21 -24.46 2.91
CA GLY A 160 -16.57 -24.32 3.44
C GLY A 160 -16.72 -23.17 4.45
N LEU A 161 -15.99 -22.07 4.27
CA LEU A 161 -15.90 -21.01 5.25
C LEU A 161 -17.21 -20.23 5.36
N ASN A 162 -17.77 -20.23 6.56
CA ASN A 162 -18.81 -19.28 6.91
C ASN A 162 -18.16 -17.94 7.33
N VAL A 163 -17.97 -17.04 6.37
CA VAL A 163 -17.39 -15.70 6.59
C VAL A 163 -18.18 -14.84 7.58
N TRP A 164 -19.42 -15.22 7.92
CA TRP A 164 -20.30 -14.51 8.85
C TRP A 164 -20.28 -15.09 10.27
N SER A 165 -19.60 -16.22 10.48
CA SER A 165 -19.60 -16.96 11.76
C SER A 165 -19.16 -16.12 12.98
N HIS A 166 -18.30 -15.12 12.78
CA HIS A 166 -17.72 -14.29 13.84
C HIS A 166 -18.21 -12.83 13.78
N ILE A 167 -19.37 -12.57 13.18
CA ILE A 167 -19.87 -11.19 13.05
C ILE A 167 -20.20 -10.54 14.40
N HIS A 168 -20.42 -11.34 15.45
CA HIS A 168 -20.75 -10.84 16.78
C HIS A 168 -19.52 -10.39 17.60
N ASP A 169 -18.33 -10.90 17.30
CA ASP A 169 -17.10 -10.56 18.02
C ASP A 169 -16.32 -9.49 17.26
N GLN A 170 -16.28 -8.27 17.81
CA GLN A 170 -15.72 -7.09 17.14
C GLN A 170 -14.75 -6.30 18.05
N ARG A 171 -14.01 -6.97 18.94
CA ARG A 171 -13.17 -6.27 19.92
C ARG A 171 -11.99 -5.53 19.30
N ASN A 172 -11.51 -5.96 18.12
CA ASN A 172 -10.38 -5.32 17.43
C ASN A 172 -10.78 -4.17 16.48
N TRP A 173 -11.96 -3.56 16.67
CA TRP A 173 -12.44 -2.45 15.83
C TRP A 173 -11.48 -1.25 15.74
N THR A 174 -10.64 -1.02 16.75
CA THR A 174 -9.67 0.08 16.79
C THR A 174 -8.54 -0.08 15.78
N ALA A 175 -8.31 -1.29 15.26
CA ALA A 175 -7.33 -1.53 14.19
C ALA A 175 -7.60 -0.71 12.92
N ALA A 176 -8.84 -0.28 12.71
CA ALA A 176 -9.21 0.61 11.62
C ALA A 176 -8.35 1.88 11.59
N PHE A 177 -8.03 2.47 12.74
CA PHE A 177 -7.32 3.74 12.81
C PHE A 177 -5.86 3.65 12.31
N PRO A 178 -4.98 2.82 12.91
CA PRO A 178 -3.60 2.75 12.47
C PRO A 178 -3.48 2.16 11.06
N PHE A 179 -4.33 1.21 10.66
CA PHE A 179 -4.31 0.67 9.30
C PHE A 179 -4.73 1.71 8.25
N THR A 180 -5.79 2.49 8.51
CA THR A 180 -6.17 3.58 7.59
C THR A 180 -5.08 4.65 7.55
N ALA A 181 -4.54 5.03 8.71
CA ALA A 181 -3.51 6.06 8.82
C ALA A 181 -2.21 5.68 8.08
N LEU A 182 -1.80 4.41 8.15
CA LEU A 182 -0.69 3.88 7.36
C LEU A 182 -0.90 4.12 5.86
N ASN A 183 -2.08 3.79 5.35
CA ASN A 183 -2.39 3.77 3.92
C ASN A 183 -2.67 5.15 3.30
N ILE A 184 -2.93 6.18 4.12
CA ILE A 184 -3.27 7.53 3.63
C ILE A 184 -2.05 8.32 3.18
N LEU A 185 -0.90 8.16 3.85
CA LEU A 185 0.26 9.01 3.59
C LEU A 185 0.76 8.89 2.13
N PRO A 186 0.90 7.68 1.54
CA PRO A 186 1.22 7.54 0.12
C PRO A 186 0.17 8.17 -0.80
N LEU A 187 -1.11 8.10 -0.43
CA LEU A 187 -2.20 8.68 -1.22
C LEU A 187 -2.15 10.20 -1.25
N ILE A 188 -1.68 10.87 -0.20
CA ILE A 188 -1.47 12.33 -0.23
C ILE A 188 -0.45 12.69 -1.30
N ALA A 189 0.64 11.92 -1.42
CA ALA A 189 1.67 12.16 -2.42
C ALA A 189 1.12 11.97 -3.85
N VAL A 190 0.40 10.88 -4.10
CA VAL A 190 -0.12 10.55 -5.43
C VAL A 190 -1.32 11.43 -5.82
N LEU A 191 -2.35 11.49 -4.98
CA LEU A 191 -3.57 12.24 -5.26
C LEU A 191 -3.36 13.76 -5.14
N GLY A 192 -2.37 14.18 -4.37
CA GLY A 192 -1.92 15.56 -4.26
C GLY A 192 -1.40 16.14 -5.58
N ALA A 193 -0.72 15.33 -6.39
CA ALA A 193 -0.05 15.78 -7.61
C ALA A 193 -0.91 15.74 -8.89
N ILE A 194 -2.14 15.23 -8.81
CA ILE A 194 -3.04 15.07 -9.98
C ILE A 194 -4.23 16.04 -9.99
N GLY A 195 -4.25 17.03 -9.12
CA GLY A 195 -5.38 17.94 -8.93
C GLY A 195 -5.81 18.66 -10.20
N ASN A 196 -4.85 19.07 -11.04
CA ASN A 196 -5.10 19.71 -12.34
C ASN A 196 -5.65 18.77 -13.43
N LYS A 197 -5.62 17.45 -13.22
CA LYS A 197 -6.13 16.45 -14.17
C LYS A 197 -7.56 16.04 -13.85
N VAL A 198 -8.02 16.24 -12.61
CA VAL A 198 -9.39 15.94 -12.17
C VAL A 198 -10.33 17.01 -12.71
N LYS A 199 -11.40 16.63 -13.42
CA LYS A 199 -12.27 17.60 -14.11
C LYS A 199 -13.57 17.89 -13.37
N SER A 200 -14.02 16.97 -12.50
CA SER A 200 -15.31 17.10 -11.85
C SER A 200 -15.36 16.44 -10.47
N LYS A 201 -16.27 16.91 -9.61
CA LYS A 201 -16.52 16.28 -8.29
C LYS A 201 -17.04 14.84 -8.42
N GLN A 202 -17.75 14.51 -9.50
CA GLN A 202 -18.25 13.14 -9.73
C GLN A 202 -17.10 12.13 -9.88
N GLU A 203 -16.00 12.51 -10.55
CA GLU A 203 -14.81 11.67 -10.63
C GLU A 203 -14.24 11.34 -9.25
N ILE A 204 -14.24 12.33 -8.35
CA ILE A 204 -13.75 12.19 -6.98
C ILE A 204 -14.64 11.22 -6.18
N TYR A 205 -15.96 11.35 -6.27
CA TYR A 205 -16.89 10.46 -5.57
C TYR A 205 -16.75 9.00 -6.03
N VAL A 206 -16.74 8.76 -7.34
CA VAL A 206 -16.57 7.41 -7.90
C VAL A 206 -15.24 6.80 -7.46
N ALA A 207 -14.15 7.57 -7.55
CA ALA A 207 -12.82 7.09 -7.18
C ALA A 207 -12.72 6.77 -5.69
N SER A 208 -13.21 7.66 -4.83
CA SER A 208 -13.02 7.55 -3.38
C SER A 208 -13.89 6.46 -2.77
N ILE A 209 -15.19 6.45 -3.10
CA ILE A 209 -16.14 5.45 -2.58
C ILE A 209 -15.85 4.08 -3.20
N GLY A 210 -15.61 4.03 -4.53
CA GLY A 210 -15.32 2.79 -5.22
C GLY A 210 -14.06 2.10 -4.70
N SER A 211 -12.99 2.87 -4.45
CA SER A 211 -11.74 2.30 -3.90
C SER A 211 -11.93 1.77 -2.48
N GLY A 212 -12.59 2.53 -1.59
CA GLY A 212 -12.84 2.08 -0.23
C GLY A 212 -13.74 0.84 -0.15
N LEU A 213 -14.76 0.75 -1.02
CA LEU A 213 -15.60 -0.45 -1.12
C LEU A 213 -14.81 -1.66 -1.62
N ILE A 214 -14.05 -1.53 -2.72
CA ILE A 214 -13.27 -2.65 -3.27
C ILE A 214 -12.22 -3.13 -2.28
N LEU A 215 -11.47 -2.20 -1.68
CA LEU A 215 -10.44 -2.53 -0.69
C LEU A 215 -11.06 -3.11 0.58
N GLY A 216 -12.19 -2.59 1.05
CA GLY A 216 -12.91 -3.13 2.20
C GLY A 216 -13.39 -4.55 1.97
N VAL A 217 -14.02 -4.83 0.83
CA VAL A 217 -14.49 -6.19 0.47
C VAL A 217 -13.31 -7.15 0.32
N LEU A 218 -12.26 -6.74 -0.38
CA LEU A 218 -11.06 -7.56 -0.53
C LEU A 218 -10.37 -7.82 0.82
N SER A 219 -10.22 -6.79 1.66
CA SER A 219 -9.70 -6.92 3.03
C SER A 219 -10.52 -7.91 3.84
N PHE A 220 -11.86 -7.85 3.75
CA PHE A 220 -12.76 -8.74 4.48
C PHE A 220 -12.56 -10.19 4.06
N ILE A 221 -12.68 -10.47 2.76
CA ILE A 221 -12.49 -11.81 2.17
C ILE A 221 -11.12 -12.38 2.52
N TYR A 222 -10.07 -11.57 2.39
CA TYR A 222 -8.71 -12.01 2.66
C TYR A 222 -8.49 -12.26 4.15
N ASN A 223 -8.89 -11.34 5.03
CA ASN A 223 -8.75 -11.52 6.46
C ASN A 223 -9.55 -12.73 6.98
N SER A 224 -10.75 -13.00 6.45
CA SER A 224 -11.50 -14.21 6.76
C SER A 224 -10.75 -15.48 6.36
N SER A 225 -10.07 -15.47 5.21
CA SER A 225 -9.24 -16.60 4.77
C SER A 225 -8.01 -16.78 5.67
N LEU A 226 -7.38 -15.69 6.09
CA LEU A 226 -6.21 -15.71 6.99
C LEU A 226 -6.55 -16.22 8.39
N ILE A 227 -7.70 -15.84 8.94
CA ILE A 227 -8.20 -16.35 10.23
C ILE A 227 -8.31 -17.87 10.23
N GLN A 228 -8.73 -18.48 9.12
CA GLN A 228 -8.89 -19.93 9.03
C GLN A 228 -7.57 -20.69 9.23
N ILE A 229 -6.47 -20.11 8.74
CA ILE A 229 -5.14 -20.72 8.76
C ILE A 229 -4.22 -20.05 9.79
N ALA A 230 -4.79 -19.35 10.78
CA ALA A 230 -4.06 -18.52 11.74
C ALA A 230 -2.89 -19.25 12.42
N ASP A 231 -3.07 -20.53 12.77
CA ASP A 231 -2.05 -21.36 13.41
C ASP A 231 -0.85 -21.61 12.49
N GLU A 232 -1.09 -21.71 11.18
CA GLU A 232 -0.05 -21.92 10.16
C GLU A 232 0.70 -20.63 9.82
N LEU A 233 0.05 -19.46 9.97
CA LEU A 233 0.62 -18.16 9.59
C LEU A 233 1.92 -17.81 10.32
N LEU A 234 2.17 -18.39 11.48
CA LEU A 234 3.42 -18.20 12.23
C LEU A 234 4.64 -18.79 11.51
N LEU A 235 4.43 -19.74 10.60
CA LEU A 235 5.48 -20.41 9.83
C LEU A 235 5.83 -19.68 8.53
N TYR A 236 5.03 -18.68 8.14
CA TYR A 236 5.15 -18.01 6.85
C TYR A 236 5.46 -16.52 7.02
N GLU A 237 6.53 -16.08 6.34
CA GLU A 237 6.84 -14.66 6.16
C GLU A 237 5.73 -13.96 5.35
N ILE A 238 5.22 -14.65 4.30
CA ILE A 238 4.18 -14.17 3.40
C ILE A 238 2.95 -15.07 3.55
N PRO A 239 1.89 -14.61 4.26
CA PRO A 239 0.66 -15.37 4.48
C PRO A 239 -0.02 -15.91 3.23
N LEU A 240 0.10 -15.22 2.08
CA LEU A 240 -0.45 -15.70 0.82
C LEU A 240 0.05 -17.11 0.47
N PHE A 241 1.31 -17.45 0.75
CA PHE A 241 1.86 -18.78 0.43
C PHE A 241 1.25 -19.89 1.27
N ALA A 242 0.82 -19.59 2.51
CA ALA A 242 0.07 -20.52 3.34
C ALA A 242 -1.33 -20.82 2.78
N ILE A 243 -1.92 -19.91 2.00
CA ILE A 243 -3.16 -20.18 1.24
C ILE A 243 -2.84 -20.97 -0.03
N LEU A 244 -1.75 -20.61 -0.72
CA LEU A 244 -1.39 -21.20 -2.02
C LEU A 244 -0.92 -22.66 -1.92
N GLN A 245 -0.44 -23.12 -0.76
CA GLN A 245 -0.03 -24.51 -0.56
C GLN A 245 -1.16 -25.54 -0.78
N TYR A 246 -2.42 -25.11 -0.68
CA TYR A 246 -3.60 -25.94 -0.92
C TYR A 246 -3.92 -26.16 -2.40
N TYR A 247 -3.18 -25.51 -3.31
CA TYR A 247 -3.47 -25.47 -4.74
C TYR A 247 -2.34 -26.05 -5.59
N PRO A 248 -2.61 -26.39 -6.87
CA PRO A 248 -1.58 -26.84 -7.80
C PRO A 248 -0.43 -25.83 -7.94
N VAL A 249 0.76 -26.36 -8.20
CA VAL A 249 2.01 -25.60 -8.26
C VAL A 249 1.95 -24.47 -9.31
N GLU A 250 1.17 -24.64 -10.38
CA GLU A 250 0.97 -23.63 -11.42
C GLU A 250 0.34 -22.34 -10.87
N ILE A 251 -0.63 -22.46 -9.97
CA ILE A 251 -1.29 -21.32 -9.33
C ILE A 251 -0.30 -20.63 -8.38
N LEU A 252 0.46 -21.42 -7.62
CA LEU A 252 1.49 -20.91 -6.73
C LEU A 252 2.57 -20.14 -7.51
N ILE A 253 3.07 -20.67 -8.63
CA ILE A 253 4.03 -19.99 -9.50
C ILE A 253 3.44 -18.71 -10.08
N PHE A 254 2.22 -18.78 -10.62
CA PHE A 254 1.55 -17.62 -11.23
C PHE A 254 1.39 -16.47 -10.23
N MET A 255 0.86 -16.75 -9.04
CA MET A 255 0.69 -15.73 -8.01
C MET A 255 2.02 -15.22 -7.46
N SER A 256 3.02 -16.09 -7.32
CA SER A 256 4.36 -15.69 -6.89
C SER A 256 4.99 -14.71 -7.87
N ILE A 257 4.83 -14.93 -9.18
CA ILE A 257 5.33 -14.00 -10.22
C ILE A 257 4.62 -12.64 -10.10
N LEU A 258 3.29 -12.63 -9.94
CA LEU A 258 2.53 -11.39 -9.80
C LEU A 258 2.91 -10.64 -8.51
N LEU A 259 3.04 -11.35 -7.40
CA LEU A 259 3.47 -10.78 -6.13
C LEU A 259 4.91 -10.24 -6.24
N TRP A 260 5.82 -10.99 -6.84
CA TRP A 260 7.21 -10.56 -7.02
C TRP A 260 7.31 -9.28 -7.86
N PHE A 261 6.50 -9.16 -8.93
CA PHE A 261 6.44 -7.91 -9.68
C PHE A 261 5.83 -6.76 -8.87
N ALA A 262 4.84 -7.00 -8.01
CA ALA A 262 4.35 -5.98 -7.08
C ALA A 262 5.42 -5.53 -6.08
N ILE A 263 6.20 -6.47 -5.53
CA ILE A 263 7.35 -6.20 -4.66
C ILE A 263 8.37 -5.33 -5.41
N PHE A 264 8.76 -5.77 -6.61
CA PHE A 264 9.73 -5.08 -7.45
C PHE A 264 9.30 -3.65 -7.79
N THR A 265 8.06 -3.47 -8.24
CA THR A 265 7.56 -2.15 -8.65
C THR A 265 7.40 -1.19 -7.47
N THR A 266 7.03 -1.71 -6.30
CA THR A 266 6.98 -0.91 -5.06
C THR A 266 8.38 -0.52 -4.60
N ALA A 267 9.35 -1.45 -4.62
CA ALA A 267 10.75 -1.16 -4.28
C ALA A 267 11.36 -0.11 -5.23
N ALA A 268 11.15 -0.26 -6.53
CA ALA A 268 11.65 0.68 -7.54
C ALA A 268 11.05 2.09 -7.34
N SER A 269 9.76 2.18 -7.02
CA SER A 269 9.10 3.47 -6.72
C SER A 269 9.69 4.12 -5.46
N GLY A 270 9.95 3.32 -4.42
CA GLY A 270 10.61 3.77 -3.19
C GLY A 270 12.02 4.31 -3.44
N ILE A 271 12.85 3.57 -4.18
CA ILE A 271 14.21 3.99 -4.54
C ILE A 271 14.19 5.26 -5.36
N LEU A 272 13.27 5.37 -6.33
CA LEU A 272 13.14 6.60 -7.12
C LEU A 272 12.82 7.81 -6.23
N GLY A 273 11.89 7.67 -5.28
CA GLY A 273 11.57 8.71 -4.30
C GLY A 273 12.76 9.12 -3.43
N ILE A 274 13.57 8.15 -3.00
CA ILE A 274 14.79 8.39 -2.22
C ILE A 274 15.86 9.10 -3.06
N VAL A 275 16.14 8.59 -4.27
CA VAL A 275 17.19 9.13 -5.15
C VAL A 275 16.85 10.54 -5.62
N THR A 276 15.60 10.79 -6.00
CA THR A 276 15.14 12.14 -6.39
C THR A 276 15.34 13.15 -5.26
N ARG A 277 15.09 12.76 -4.01
CA ARG A 277 15.37 13.60 -2.85
C ARG A 277 16.88 13.80 -2.62
N ILE A 278 17.69 12.74 -2.66
CA ILE A 278 19.14 12.86 -2.49
C ILE A 278 19.76 13.78 -3.55
N ARG A 279 19.23 13.76 -4.78
CA ARG A 279 19.68 14.64 -5.87
C ARG A 279 19.49 16.13 -5.61
N SER A 280 18.65 16.54 -4.65
CA SER A 280 18.57 17.96 -4.26
C SER A 280 19.81 18.45 -3.53
N TRP A 281 20.62 17.53 -2.98
CA TRP A 281 21.84 17.86 -2.23
C TRP A 281 23.12 17.31 -2.88
N TRP A 282 23.01 16.22 -3.63
CA TRP A 282 24.14 15.58 -4.31
C TRP A 282 23.84 15.29 -5.78
N THR A 283 24.52 16.00 -6.67
CA THR A 283 24.41 15.80 -8.12
C THR A 283 25.24 14.60 -8.58
N ALA A 284 24.57 13.45 -8.75
CA ALA A 284 25.16 12.25 -9.35
C ALA A 284 24.15 11.57 -10.30
N PRO A 285 24.62 10.67 -11.20
CA PRO A 285 23.74 9.87 -12.04
C PRO A 285 22.74 9.06 -11.21
N VAL A 286 21.48 8.98 -11.66
CA VAL A 286 20.38 8.30 -10.94
C VAL A 286 20.73 6.84 -10.64
N TRP A 287 21.31 6.12 -11.61
CA TRP A 287 21.70 4.72 -11.45
C TRP A 287 22.74 4.51 -10.36
N LEU A 288 23.70 5.44 -10.21
CA LEU A 288 24.76 5.35 -9.22
C LEU A 288 24.18 5.56 -7.81
N LEU A 289 23.34 6.59 -7.64
CA LEU A 289 22.65 6.85 -6.38
C LEU A 289 21.72 5.69 -6.00
N ALA A 290 20.96 5.15 -6.95
CA ALA A 290 20.12 3.99 -6.73
C ALA A 290 20.95 2.79 -6.27
N THR A 291 22.08 2.51 -6.93
CA THR A 291 22.98 1.40 -6.56
C THR A 291 23.50 1.56 -5.14
N ILE A 292 23.98 2.75 -4.76
CA ILE A 292 24.49 3.02 -3.40
C ILE A 292 23.38 2.82 -2.36
N VAL A 293 22.19 3.35 -2.62
CA VAL A 293 21.03 3.22 -1.72
C VAL A 293 20.64 1.75 -1.55
N ILE A 294 20.52 1.00 -2.65
CA ILE A 294 20.18 -0.43 -2.62
C ILE A 294 21.21 -1.21 -1.80
N LEU A 295 22.50 -1.02 -2.06
CA LEU A 295 23.57 -1.72 -1.35
C LEU A 295 23.59 -1.39 0.15
N ALA A 296 23.32 -0.14 0.52
CA ALA A 296 23.21 0.27 1.93
C ALA A 296 22.01 -0.38 2.65
N MET A 297 20.95 -0.75 1.92
CA MET A 297 19.76 -1.40 2.47
C MET A 297 19.92 -2.90 2.69
N VAL A 298 20.81 -3.58 1.96
CA VAL A 298 20.96 -5.05 2.01
C VAL A 298 21.13 -5.62 3.43
N PRO A 299 22.00 -5.05 4.30
CA PRO A 299 22.17 -5.57 5.66
C PRO A 299 20.88 -5.52 6.48
N LEU A 300 20.05 -4.48 6.25
CA LEU A 300 18.80 -4.28 6.97
C LEU A 300 17.73 -5.33 6.61
N THR A 301 17.87 -6.00 5.48
CA THR A 301 16.93 -7.04 5.04
C THR A 301 16.99 -8.29 5.93
N THR A 302 18.10 -8.51 6.64
CA THR A 302 18.29 -9.67 7.54
C THR A 302 17.30 -9.70 8.71
N VAL A 303 16.62 -8.60 8.99
CA VAL A 303 15.56 -8.52 10.00
C VAL A 303 14.33 -9.38 9.64
N GLY A 304 14.10 -9.65 8.35
CA GLY A 304 12.98 -10.44 7.86
C GLY A 304 11.75 -9.59 7.48
N PHE A 305 11.01 -10.04 6.48
CA PHE A 305 9.90 -9.31 5.86
C PHE A 305 8.75 -9.07 6.85
N SER A 306 8.29 -10.15 7.48
CA SER A 306 7.25 -10.18 8.50
C SER A 306 7.63 -9.29 9.68
N THR A 307 8.83 -9.47 10.24
CA THR A 307 9.33 -8.68 11.38
C THR A 307 9.38 -7.19 11.07
N LEU A 308 9.90 -6.81 9.88
CA LEU A 308 9.94 -5.41 9.47
C LEU A 308 8.53 -4.81 9.40
N ILE A 309 7.54 -5.53 8.85
CA ILE A 309 6.14 -5.07 8.83
C ILE A 309 5.58 -4.96 10.26
N ASN A 310 5.77 -5.98 11.09
CA ASN A 310 5.24 -6.04 12.45
C ASN A 310 5.72 -4.88 13.33
N ILE A 311 6.95 -4.40 13.10
CA ILE A 311 7.53 -3.28 13.86
C ILE A 311 7.19 -1.95 13.19
N SER A 312 7.53 -1.80 11.91
CA SER A 312 7.53 -0.47 11.27
C SER A 312 6.13 0.02 10.93
N TYR A 313 5.22 -0.87 10.53
CA TYR A 313 3.91 -0.44 10.03
C TYR A 313 3.00 0.05 11.17
N PRO A 314 2.94 -0.58 12.35
CA PRO A 314 2.24 -0.01 13.50
C PRO A 314 2.79 1.35 13.92
N ILE A 315 4.11 1.54 13.89
CA ILE A 315 4.74 2.84 14.19
C ILE A 315 4.25 3.91 13.19
N TYR A 316 4.28 3.62 11.88
CA TYR A 316 3.78 4.55 10.87
C TYR A 316 2.27 4.79 10.98
N GLY A 317 1.49 3.76 11.27
CA GLY A 317 0.06 3.88 11.54
C GLY A 317 -0.22 4.86 12.67
N MET A 318 0.50 4.72 13.79
CA MET A 318 0.38 5.62 14.94
C MET A 318 0.83 7.06 14.63
N LEU A 319 1.98 7.23 13.99
CA LEU A 319 2.50 8.56 13.62
C LEU A 319 1.59 9.30 12.61
N ASN A 320 0.88 8.55 11.77
CA ASN A 320 -0.05 9.10 10.79
C ASN A 320 -1.48 9.30 11.32
N LEU A 321 -1.78 8.93 12.57
CA LEU A 321 -3.11 9.17 13.17
C LEU A 321 -3.47 10.66 13.17
N TYR A 322 -2.49 11.55 13.33
CA TYR A 322 -2.70 12.98 13.22
C TYR A 322 -3.26 13.38 11.84
N VAL A 323 -2.66 12.84 10.77
CA VAL A 323 -3.10 13.09 9.38
C VAL A 323 -4.50 12.54 9.15
N LEU A 324 -4.75 11.29 9.58
CA LEU A 324 -6.07 10.67 9.49
C LEU A 324 -7.12 11.54 10.20
N THR A 325 -6.85 11.97 11.44
CA THR A 325 -7.77 12.81 12.21
C THR A 325 -8.06 14.13 11.49
N ARG A 326 -7.03 14.78 10.95
CA ARG A 326 -7.18 16.03 10.18
C ARG A 326 -8.05 15.83 8.94
N LEU A 327 -7.91 14.71 8.24
CA LEU A 327 -8.73 14.39 7.07
C LEU A 327 -10.18 14.08 7.44
N LEU A 328 -10.41 13.27 8.48
CA LEU A 328 -11.77 12.95 8.93
C LEU A 328 -12.53 14.17 9.45
N LEU A 329 -11.84 15.12 10.10
CA LEU A 329 -12.44 16.36 10.61
C LEU A 329 -12.49 17.49 9.57
N PHE A 330 -11.80 17.35 8.43
CA PHE A 330 -11.76 18.37 7.39
C PHE A 330 -13.15 18.82 6.91
N PRO A 331 -14.15 17.93 6.67
CA PRO A 331 -15.49 18.34 6.26
C PRO A 331 -16.22 19.20 7.30
N ILE A 332 -15.85 19.07 8.58
CA ILE A 332 -16.47 19.81 9.69
C ILE A 332 -15.78 21.16 9.86
N TRP A 333 -14.44 21.20 9.78
CA TRP A 333 -13.66 22.43 9.90
C TRP A 333 -13.87 23.34 8.68
N ASN A 334 -13.81 22.78 7.47
CA ASN A 334 -13.92 23.55 6.23
C ASN A 334 -15.37 23.83 5.81
N LYS A 335 -16.31 23.88 6.77
CA LYS A 335 -17.59 24.54 6.50
C LYS A 335 -17.26 25.96 6.02
N PRO A 336 -17.87 26.45 4.93
CA PRO A 336 -17.74 27.84 4.57
C PRO A 336 -18.37 28.65 5.71
N ALA A 337 -17.55 29.05 6.69
CA ALA A 337 -17.84 30.25 7.44
C ALA A 337 -18.05 31.31 6.37
N THR A 338 -19.31 31.71 6.23
CA THR A 338 -19.78 32.85 5.45
C THR A 338 -18.60 33.72 5.00
N ARG A 339 -18.12 33.50 3.77
CA ARG A 339 -17.42 34.55 3.04
C ARG A 339 -18.50 35.60 2.82
N LYS A 340 -18.70 36.46 3.83
CA LYS A 340 -19.42 37.71 3.66
C LYS A 340 -18.64 38.45 2.58
N LEU A 341 -19.31 38.57 1.43
CA LEU A 341 -18.98 39.49 0.35
C LEU A 341 -18.70 40.88 0.90
#